data_AF-A0A821NR16-F1
#
_entry.id   AF-A0A821NR16-F1
#
_cell.length_a   1.000
_cell.length_b   1.000
_cell.length_c   1.000
_cell.angle_alpha   90.00
_cell.angle_beta   90.00
_cell.angle_gamma   90.00
#
_symmetry.space_group_name_H-M   'P 1'
#
loop_
_entity.id
_entity.type
_entity.pdbx_description
1 polymer ?
#
loop_
_entity_poly.entity_id
_entity_poly.type
_entity_poly.pdbx_seq_one_letter_code
_entity_poly.pdbx_strand_id
1 'polypeptide(L)' 'TKLAELVYKGFALHILRGRPLQSHSRLLRMCMEKLNFKDSIAILTVIGEQSSAKSSLLNSTFGCNFRVSAGRCT' A
#
# COMPACT_ATOMS: atom_id res chain seq x y z
N THR A 1 14.77 7.00 4.10
CA THR A 1 15.57 6.41 2.99
C THR A 1 15.35 4.91 2.87
N LYS A 2 15.50 4.12 3.95
CA LYS A 2 15.31 2.65 3.95
C LYS A 2 13.87 2.17 3.65
N LEU A 3 12.84 2.83 4.19
CA LEU A 3 11.43 2.51 3.87
C LEU A 3 11.09 2.75 2.40
N ALA A 4 11.60 3.84 1.82
CA ALA A 4 11.40 4.12 0.40
C ALA A 4 12.09 3.08 -0.50
N GLU A 5 13.22 2.52 -0.08
CA GLU A 5 13.85 1.37 -0.77
C GLU A 5 13.03 0.09 -0.67
N LEU A 6 12.39 -0.16 0.47
CA LEU A 6 11.49 -1.31 0.62
C LEU A 6 10.27 -1.16 -0.30
N VAL A 7 9.67 0.04 -0.35
CA VAL A 7 8.57 0.34 -1.28
C VAL A 7 9.03 0.19 -2.73
N TYR A 8 10.22 0.68 -3.08
CA TYR A 8 10.81 0.48 -4.41
C TYR A 8 11.00 -1.01 -4.76
N LYS A 9 11.35 -1.84 -3.77
CA LYS A 9 11.47 -3.30 -3.91
C LYS A 9 10.12 -4.05 -3.89
N GLY A 10 8.99 -3.34 -3.90
CA GLY A 10 7.65 -3.92 -3.96
C GLY A 10 7.04 -4.30 -2.62
N PHE A 11 7.62 -3.87 -1.49
CA PHE A 11 7.02 -4.12 -0.16
C PHE A 11 5.87 -3.15 0.12
N ALA A 12 4.74 -3.69 0.58
CA ALA A 12 3.59 -2.90 0.99
C ALA A 12 3.88 -2.01 2.20
N LEU A 13 3.30 -0.81 2.21
CA LEU A 13 3.43 0.18 3.29
C LEU A 13 2.05 0.60 3.78
N HIS A 14 1.88 0.69 5.11
CA HIS A 14 0.71 1.35 5.67
C HIS A 14 0.91 2.87 5.67
N ILE A 15 0.14 3.58 4.85
CA ILE A 15 0.22 5.03 4.72
C ILE A 15 -0.55 5.73 5.85
N LEU A 16 -1.68 5.16 6.27
CA LEU A 16 -2.54 5.67 7.33
C LEU A 16 -2.46 4.76 8.56
N ARG A 17 -2.06 5.30 9.72
CA ARG A 17 -1.98 4.57 11.00
C ARG A 17 -2.26 5.48 12.19
N GLY A 18 -2.55 4.86 13.34
CA GLY A 18 -2.73 5.56 14.62
C GLY A 18 -4.18 5.78 15.00
N ARG A 19 -4.39 6.19 16.26
CA ARG A 19 -5.65 6.72 16.79
C ARG A 19 -5.29 7.94 17.66
N PRO A 20 -5.54 9.19 17.21
CA PRO A 20 -6.22 9.57 15.96
C PRO A 20 -5.43 9.17 14.70
N LEU A 21 -6.12 9.11 13.57
CA LEU A 21 -5.53 8.68 12.30
C LEU A 21 -4.46 9.68 11.84
N GLN A 22 -3.27 9.19 11.54
CA GLN A 22 -2.16 9.98 11.02
C GLN A 22 -1.71 9.46 9.66
N SER A 23 -1.26 10.36 8.79
CA SER A 23 -0.73 10.03 7.47
C SER A 23 0.80 10.13 7.44
N HIS A 24 1.44 9.22 6.71
CA HIS A 24 2.87 9.27 6.42
C HIS A 24 3.15 10.02 5.11
N SER A 25 2.54 11.19 4.90
CA SER A 25 2.62 11.96 3.66
C SER A 25 4.06 12.29 3.24
N ARG A 26 4.94 12.62 4.20
CA ARG A 26 6.38 12.86 3.94
C ARG A 26 7.08 11.62 3.38
N LEU A 27 6.79 10.43 3.90
CA LEU A 27 7.38 9.19 3.40
C LEU A 27 6.88 8.90 1.97
N LEU A 28 5.60 9.13 1.72
CA LEU A 28 5.00 8.94 0.41
C LEU A 28 5.66 9.86 -0.63
N ARG A 29 5.88 11.14 -0.29
CA ARG A 29 6.63 12.08 -1.14
C ARG A 29 8.04 11.59 -1.45
N MET A 30 8.78 11.12 -0.44
CA MET A 30 10.13 10.57 -0.63
C MET A 30 10.14 9.31 -1.51
N CYS A 31 9.11 8.47 -1.44
CA CYS A 31 8.98 7.31 -2.34
C CYS A 31 8.75 7.77 -3.79
N MET A 32 7.86 8.75 -4.01
CA MET A 32 7.60 9.30 -5.34
C MET A 32 8.86 9.93 -5.96
N GLU A 33 9.60 10.71 -5.18
CA GLU A 33 10.88 11.30 -5.60
C GLU A 33 11.90 10.21 -5.98
N LYS A 34 12.04 9.16 -5.17
CA LYS A 34 12.99 8.05 -5.43
C LYS A 34 12.62 7.19 -6.64
N LEU A 35 11.33 7.00 -6.88
CA LEU A 35 10.85 6.23 -8.03
C LEU A 35 11.04 6.98 -9.35
N ASN A 36 11.51 8.24 -9.30
CA ASN A 36 11.79 9.12 -10.45
C ASN A 36 10.64 9.09 -11.47
N PHE A 37 9.40 9.11 -10.95
CA PHE A 37 8.20 9.06 -11.78
C PHE A 37 8.15 10.28 -12.71
N LYS A 38 8.56 10.07 -13.96
CA LYS A 38 8.38 11.02 -15.07
C LYS A 38 7.00 10.87 -15.73
N ASP A 39 6.31 9.76 -15.46
CA ASP A 39 5.04 9.37 -16.06
C ASP A 39 3.83 9.58 -15.12
N SER A 40 2.62 9.53 -15.69
CA SER A 40 1.35 9.63 -14.97
C SER A 40 1.12 8.42 -14.05
N ILE A 41 0.89 8.68 -12.75
CA ILE A 41 0.58 7.65 -11.76
C ILE A 41 -0.93 7.36 -11.78
N ALA A 42 -1.29 6.08 -11.94
CA ALA A 42 -2.64 5.61 -11.70
C ALA A 42 -2.79 5.14 -10.24
N ILE A 43 -3.84 5.61 -9.56
CA ILE A 43 -4.16 5.22 -8.18
C ILE A 43 -5.39 4.31 -8.22
N LEU A 44 -5.23 3.07 -7.76
CA LEU A 44 -6.32 2.12 -7.55
C LEU A 44 -6.58 1.97 -6.05
N THR A 45 -7.83 2.15 -5.64
CA THR A 45 -8.26 1.98 -4.24
C THR A 45 -9.33 0.90 -4.17
N VAL A 46 -9.21 -0.01 -3.20
CA VAL A 46 -10.20 -1.07 -2.92
C VAL A 46 -10.77 -0.85 -1.53
N ILE A 47 -12.09 -0.67 -1.43
CA ILE A 47 -12.83 -0.48 -0.18
C ILE A 47 -13.98 -1.48 -0.15
N GLY A 48 -14.25 -2.04 1.02
CA GLY A 48 -15.36 -2.98 1.21
C GLY A 48 -15.40 -3.47 2.66
N GLU A 49 -16.43 -4.26 2.96
CA GLU A 49 -16.63 -4.83 4.29
C GLU A 49 -15.40 -5.61 4.80
N GLN A 50 -15.29 -5.82 6.12
CA GLN A 50 -14.26 -6.68 6.67
C GLN A 50 -14.39 -8.10 6.09
N SER A 51 -13.26 -8.76 5.84
CA SER A 51 -13.22 -10.15 5.33
C SER A 51 -13.80 -10.37 3.93
N SER A 52 -14.03 -9.31 3.13
CA SER A 52 -14.50 -9.40 1.73
C SER A 52 -13.40 -9.70 0.69
N ALA A 53 -12.34 -10.42 1.07
CA ALA A 53 -11.25 -10.86 0.19
C ALA A 53 -10.46 -9.76 -0.58
N LYS A 54 -10.52 -8.50 -0.15
CA LYS A 54 -9.84 -7.35 -0.78
C LYS A 54 -8.33 -7.60 -1.05
N SER A 55 -7.59 -8.04 -0.05
CA SER A 55 -6.15 -8.32 -0.17
C SER A 55 -5.87 -9.53 -1.06
N SER A 56 -6.74 -10.54 -1.03
CA SER A 56 -6.65 -11.70 -1.93
C SER A 56 -6.86 -11.29 -3.39
N LEU A 57 -7.82 -10.40 -3.65
CA LEU A 57 -8.06 -9.85 -4.99
C LEU A 57 -6.84 -9.08 -5.50
N LEU A 58 -6.28 -8.17 -4.69
CA LEU A 58 -5.09 -7.40 -5.09
C LEU A 58 -3.88 -8.30 -5.35
N ASN A 59 -3.68 -9.34 -4.54
CA ASN A 59 -2.60 -10.30 -4.76
C ASN A 59 -2.81 -11.11 -6.05
N SER A 60 -4.03 -11.57 -6.32
CA SER A 60 -4.32 -12.40 -7.51
C SER A 60 -4.32 -11.59 -8.81
N THR A 61 -4.86 -10.37 -8.80
CA THR A 61 -5.06 -9.56 -10.02
C THR A 61 -3.82 -8.75 -10.38
N PHE A 62 -3.09 -8.26 -9.39
CA PHE A 62 -1.95 -7.36 -9.60
C PHE A 62 -0.61 -7.92 -9.09
N GLY A 63 -0.56 -9.19 -8.65
CA GLY A 63 0.68 -9.80 -8.15
C GLY A 63 1.22 -9.13 -6.88
N CYS A 64 0.36 -8.45 -6.12
CA CYS A 64 0.74 -7.86 -4.85
C CYS A 64 1.06 -8.94 -3.79
N ASN A 65 1.66 -8.52 -2.67
CA ASN A 65 2.01 -9.41 -1.56
C ASN A 65 1.44 -8.91 -0.23
N PHE A 66 0.15 -8.56 -0.22
CA PHE A 66 -0.55 -8.21 1.01
C PHE A 66 -0.80 -9.44 1.87
N ARG A 67 -0.77 -9.26 3.19
CA ARG A 67 -1.15 -10.33 4.13
C ARG A 67 -2.63 -10.69 3.93
N VAL A 68 -2.94 -11.98 3.96
CA VAL A 68 -4.30 -12.54 3.89
C VAL A 68 -4.56 -13.45 5.09
N SER A 69 -5.81 -13.52 5.55
CA SER A 69 -6.25 -14.43 6.61
C SER A 69 -7.74 -14.76 6.46
N ALA A 70 -8.17 -15.93 6.96
CA ALA A 70 -9.57 -16.37 6.94
C ALA A 70 -10.49 -15.61 7.93
N GLY A 71 -10.03 -14.49 8.50
CA GLY A 71 -10.73 -13.72 9.54
C GLY A 71 -10.49 -12.22 9.38
N ARG A 72 -10.32 -11.48 10.49
CA ARG A 72 -9.98 -10.05 10.42
C ARG A 72 -8.60 -9.89 9.77
N CYS A 73 -8.61 -9.34 8.57
CA CYS A 73 -7.45 -8.83 7.87
C CYS A 73 -7.49 -7.29 7.84
N THR A 74 -6.68 -6.69 6.96
CA THR A 74 -6.73 -5.26 6.63
C THR A 74 -8.15 -4.77 6.32
#